data_AF-A0A9P5YNP9-F1
#
_entry.id   AF-A0A9P5YNP9-F1
#
_cell.length_a   1.000
_cell.length_b   1.000
_cell.length_c   1.000
_cell.angle_alpha   90.00
_cell.angle_beta   90.00
_cell.angle_gamma   90.00
#
_symmetry.space_group_name_H-M   'P 1'
#
loop_
_entity.id
_entity.type
_entity.pdbx_description
1 polymer ?
#
loop_
_entity_poly.entity_id
_entity_poly.type
_entity_poly.pdbx_seq_one_letter_code
_entity_poly.pdbx_strand_id
1 'polypeptide(L)' 'ISPPSLDEYLVDRFIDHKKVGKKVLYLVRWVNEGPEEDRWIAGEDLEENEALDKYWADHPGGCPFI' A
#
# COMPACT_ATOMS: atom_id res chain seq x y z
N ILE A 1 21.79 -10.25 -19.46
CA ILE A 1 20.53 -9.58 -19.10
C ILE A 1 20.18 -10.15 -17.74
N SER A 2 20.37 -9.36 -16.67
CA SER A 2 19.79 -9.73 -15.37
C SER A 2 18.30 -9.94 -15.58
N PRO A 3 17.67 -10.97 -14.98
CA PRO A 3 16.20 -10.99 -14.95
C PRO A 3 15.74 -9.64 -14.40
N PRO A 4 14.65 -9.04 -14.93
CA PRO A 4 14.12 -7.81 -14.37
C PRO A 4 13.98 -8.03 -12.88
N SER A 5 14.66 -7.21 -12.09
CA SER A 5 14.56 -7.18 -10.64
C SER A 5 13.07 -7.25 -10.29
N LEU A 6 12.71 -8.24 -9.49
CA LEU A 6 11.34 -8.57 -9.08
C LEU A 6 10.74 -7.50 -8.13
N ASP A 7 11.18 -6.25 -8.28
CA ASP A 7 11.16 -5.17 -7.29
C ASP A 7 10.20 -4.03 -7.68
N GLU A 8 9.43 -4.22 -8.74
CA GLU A 8 8.31 -3.35 -9.09
C GLU A 8 7.04 -4.18 -8.99
N TYR A 9 6.71 -4.60 -7.76
CA TYR A 9 5.34 -4.99 -7.46
C TYR A 9 4.49 -3.74 -7.69
N LEU A 10 3.87 -3.65 -8.87
CA LEU A 10 3.09 -2.51 -9.32
C LEU A 10 1.87 -2.35 -8.42
N VAL A 11 2.04 -1.65 -7.31
CA VAL A 11 0.94 -1.14 -6.50
C VAL A 11 0.22 -0.11 -7.35
N ASP A 12 -1.00 -0.43 -7.79
CA ASP A 12 -1.85 0.49 -8.54
C ASP A 12 -2.26 1.65 -7.64
N ARG A 13 -2.85 1.29 -6.49
CA ARG A 13 -3.29 2.22 -5.46
C ARG A 13 -3.65 1.50 -4.17
N PHE A 14 -3.70 2.27 -3.10
CA PHE A 14 -4.28 1.86 -1.83
C PHE A 14 -5.79 2.07 -1.87
N ILE A 15 -6.54 1.02 -1.55
CA ILE A 15 -8.01 1.02 -1.57
C ILE A 15 -8.56 1.41 -0.22
N ASP A 16 -7.99 0.83 0.83
CA ASP A 16 -8.48 0.97 2.20
C ASP A 16 -7.33 0.84 3.18
N HIS A 17 -7.53 1.33 4.39
CA HIS A 17 -6.59 1.15 5.49
C HIS A 17 -7.36 0.82 6.76
N LYS A 18 -6.78 -0.04 7.59
CA LYS A 18 -7.33 -0.35 8.89
C LYS A 18 -6.26 -0.44 9.96
N LYS A 19 -6.60 0.04 11.15
CA LYS A 19 -5.75 -0.07 12.32
C LYS A 19 -6.06 -1.36 13.05
N VAL A 20 -5.05 -2.23 13.19
CA VAL A 20 -5.14 -3.47 13.95
C VAL A 20 -4.17 -3.37 15.13
N GLY A 21 -4.72 -2.98 16.29
CA GLY A 21 -3.94 -2.73 17.49
C GLY A 21 -3.00 -1.55 17.33
N LYS A 22 -1.68 -1.83 17.34
CA LYS A 22 -0.62 -0.83 17.16
C LYS A 22 -0.17 -0.67 15.70
N LYS A 23 -0.58 -1.56 14.80
CA LYS A 23 -0.16 -1.57 13.40
C LYS A 23 -1.27 -1.08 12.49
N VAL A 24 -0.90 -0.55 11.33
CA VAL A 24 -1.82 -0.22 10.25
C VAL A 24 -1.60 -1.21 9.12
N LEU A 25 -2.68 -1.73 8.57
CA LEU A 25 -2.71 -2.58 7.39
C LEU A 25 -3.37 -1.80 6.27
N TYR A 26 -2.81 -1.90 5.07
CA TYR A 26 -3.33 -1.25 3.88
C TYR A 26 -3.76 -2.31 2.87
N LEU A 27 -4.94 -2.10 2.28
CA LEU A 27 -5.44 -2.92 1.19
C LEU A 27 -4.85 -2.40 -0.11
N VAL A 28 -3.94 -3.19 -0.67
CA VAL A 28 -3.20 -2.87 -1.90
C VAL A 28 -3.93 -3.48 -3.09
N ARG A 29 -4.20 -2.65 -4.10
CA ARG A 29 -4.63 -3.07 -5.44
C ARG A 29 -3.39 -3.20 -6.32
N TRP A 30 -3.24 -4.31 -7.02
CA TRP A 30 -2.13 -4.51 -7.96
C TRP A 30 -2.54 -4.07 -9.37
N VAL A 31 -1.59 -3.53 -10.13
CA VAL A 31 -1.83 -3.14 -11.53
C VAL A 31 -2.08 -4.41 -12.36
N ASN A 32 -3.15 -4.41 -13.14
CA ASN A 32 -3.68 -5.52 -13.96
C ASN A 32 -4.36 -6.67 -13.21
N GLU A 33 -4.38 -6.68 -11.87
CA GLU A 33 -5.10 -7.70 -11.11
C GLU A 33 -6.45 -7.17 -10.61
N GLY A 34 -7.44 -8.07 -10.54
CA GLY A 34 -8.78 -7.75 -10.05
C GLY A 34 -8.84 -7.52 -8.54
N PRO A 35 -10.01 -7.10 -8.00
CA PRO A 35 -10.22 -6.94 -6.55
C PRO A 35 -10.10 -8.26 -5.75
N GLU A 36 -10.02 -9.38 -6.45
CA GLU A 36 -9.82 -10.72 -5.91
C GLU A 36 -8.38 -10.96 -5.45
N GLU A 37 -7.41 -10.25 -6.03
CA GLU A 37 -5.99 -10.32 -5.64
C GLU A 37 -5.59 -9.23 -4.63
N ASP A 38 -6.57 -8.43 -4.19
CA ASP A 38 -6.36 -7.39 -3.18
C ASP A 38 -5.84 -7.99 -1.90
N ARG A 39 -4.67 -7.53 -1.45
CA ARG A 39 -4.03 -8.06 -0.25
C ARG A 39 -3.82 -6.97 0.79
N TRP A 40 -4.04 -7.35 2.04
CA TRP A 40 -3.68 -6.53 3.20
C TRP A 40 -2.19 -6.65 3.47
N ILE A 41 -1.47 -5.54 3.28
CA ILE A 41 -0.03 -5.43 3.53
C ILE A 41 0.20 -4.55 4.76
N ALA A 42 1.21 -4.89 5.55
CA ALA A 42 1.57 -4.14 6.74
C ALA A 42 2.17 -2.78 6.35
N GLY A 43 1.79 -1.73 7.08
CA GLY A 43 2.32 -0.39 6.84
C GLY A 43 3.83 -0.27 6.96
N GLU A 44 4.45 -1.05 7.84
CA GLU A 44 5.91 -1.12 7.96
C GLU A 44 6.58 -1.57 6.64
N ASP A 45 5.91 -2.40 5.84
CA ASP A 45 6.44 -2.91 4.56
C ASP A 45 6.26 -1.89 3.41
N LEU A 46 5.42 -0.89 3.63
CA LEU A 46 5.00 0.11 2.65
C LEU A 46 5.46 1.52 3.01
N GLU A 47 6.19 1.67 4.13
CA GLU A 47 6.67 2.96 4.65
C GLU A 47 7.54 3.69 3.61
N GLU A 48 8.28 2.94 2.79
CA GLU A 48 9.15 3.49 1.74
C GLU A 48 8.46 3.60 0.37
N ASN A 49 7.11 3.54 0.31
CA ASN A 49 6.36 3.53 -0.94
C ASN A 49 5.71 4.89 -1.28
N GLU A 50 6.05 5.45 -2.45
CA GLU A 50 5.50 6.73 -2.93
C GLU A 50 3.97 6.72 -3.15
N ALA A 51 3.37 5.57 -3.44
CA ALA A 51 1.92 5.46 -3.56
C ALA A 51 1.23 5.66 -2.20
N LEU A 52 1.93 5.35 -1.10
CA LEU A 52 1.37 5.47 0.25
C LEU A 52 1.29 6.94 0.65
N ASP A 53 2.31 7.72 0.29
CA ASP A 53 2.32 9.18 0.47
C ASP A 53 1.14 9.85 -0.26
N LYS A 54 0.89 9.46 -1.52
CA LYS A 54 -0.28 9.94 -2.28
C LYS A 54 -1.61 9.56 -1.64
N TYR A 55 -1.72 8.36 -1.10
CA TYR A 55 -2.93 7.91 -0.40
C TYR A 55 -3.20 8.78 0.84
N TRP A 56 -2.16 9.09 1.61
CA TRP A 56 -2.26 9.95 2.78
C TRP A 56 -2.48 11.42 2.47
N ALA A 57 -1.96 11.92 1.34
CA ALA A 57 -2.26 13.26 0.85
C ALA A 57 -3.76 13.45 0.56
N ASP A 58 -4.45 12.40 0.08
CA ASP A 58 -5.90 12.39 -0.12
C ASP A 58 -6.70 12.17 1.19
N HIS A 59 -6.07 11.57 2.21
CA HIS A 59 -6.66 11.26 3.51
C HIS A 59 -6.01 12.02 4.69
N PRO A 60 -6.11 13.37 4.74
CA PRO A 60 -5.39 14.21 5.70
C PRO A 60 -5.82 14.03 7.17
N GLY A 61 -6.90 13.27 7.45
CA GLY A 61 -7.41 13.04 8.81
C GLY A 61 -7.18 11.64 9.37
N GLY A 62 -6.55 10.73 8.63
CA GLY A 62 -6.35 9.33 9.02
C GLY A 62 -4.92 8.93 9.33
N CYS A 63 -3.94 9.81 9.06
CA CYS A 63 -2.53 9.48 9.23
C CYS A 63 -2.24 9.08 10.68
N PRO A 64 -1.72 7.86 10.94
CA PRO A 64 -1.44 7.38 12.30
C PRO A 64 -0.24 8.09 12.96
N PHE A 65 0.45 8.97 12.23
CA PHE A 65 1.70 9.63 12.61
C PHE A 65 1.56 11.13 12.95
N ILE A 66 0.36 11.73 12.84
CA ILE A 66 0.07 13.10 13.31
C ILE A 66 -0.74 13.10 14.61
#